data_AF-A0A5J5WT58-F1
#
_entry.id   AF-A0A5J5WT58-F1
#
_cell.length_a   1.000
_cell.length_b   1.000
_cell.length_c   1.000
_cell.angle_alpha   90.00
_cell.angle_beta   90.00
_cell.angle_gamma   90.00
#
_symmetry.space_group_name_H-M   'P 1'
#
loop_
_entity.id
_entity.type
_entity.pdbx_description
1 polymer ?
#
loop_
_entity_poly.entity_id
_entity_poly.type
_entity_poly.pdbx_seq_one_letter_code
_entity_poly.pdbx_strand_id
1 'polypeptide(L)'
;MFLRRKHSQKDDSDQRDSKVSELRTAIGPLSGRSAKYCTDACLRRYLEARNWNVDKAKKMLEETLKWRLTYKPEEIRWHEVAHEGETGKVSRANFHDHQGRTVLIMRPGMQNTKSAENNIRHLVYLLENAIMNLAEGQEQMSWLIDFTGFSLNTSIPIKVARDIVYILQGHYPERLAVAFLCNPPKIFEAFYKAVKYFLDPKTAQKVKFVYPKNKDSMELMKSYFDVEDLPGEFGGNGTLKYDHEEFSRLMAEDDVKTAKFWGIDDKPYHIANGNGHSAAEVAPEPAAPIAQRVS
;
A
#
# COMPACT_ATOMS: atom_id res chain seq x y z
N MET A 1 25.13 -34.92 4.11
CA MET A 1 24.81 -33.47 4.15
C MET A 1 23.32 -33.16 4.01
N PHE A 2 22.58 -33.82 3.10
CA PHE A 2 21.15 -33.51 2.84
C PHE A 2 20.18 -33.80 4.01
N LEU A 3 20.36 -34.90 4.75
CA LEU A 3 19.50 -35.24 5.90
C LEU A 3 19.64 -34.24 7.07
N ARG A 4 20.87 -33.79 7.37
CA ARG A 4 21.15 -32.79 8.41
C ARG A 4 20.58 -31.40 8.06
N ARG A 5 20.54 -31.05 6.77
CA ARG A 5 19.94 -29.80 6.27
C ARG A 5 18.41 -29.83 6.34
N LYS A 6 17.77 -30.96 6.01
CA LYS A 6 16.32 -31.14 6.18
C LYS A 6 15.89 -31.12 7.64
N HIS A 7 16.67 -31.71 8.54
CA HIS A 7 16.39 -31.69 9.98
C HIS A 7 16.50 -30.28 10.54
N SER A 8 17.58 -29.55 10.24
CA SER A 8 17.77 -28.16 10.65
C SER A 8 16.69 -27.21 10.10
N GLN A 9 16.24 -27.40 8.84
CA GLN A 9 15.15 -26.58 8.29
C GLN A 9 13.79 -26.87 8.95
N LYS A 10 13.56 -28.12 9.35
CA LYS A 10 12.35 -28.51 10.07
C LYS A 10 12.35 -27.92 11.49
N ASP A 11 13.48 -28.04 12.20
CA ASP A 11 13.64 -27.48 13.55
C ASP A 11 13.46 -25.95 13.55
N ASP A 12 13.99 -25.26 12.54
CA ASP A 12 13.79 -23.81 12.36
C ASP A 12 12.32 -23.46 12.08
N SER A 13 11.60 -24.28 11.32
CA SER A 13 10.17 -24.08 11.04
C SER A 13 9.33 -24.29 12.30
N ASP A 14 9.57 -25.38 13.01
CA ASP A 14 8.85 -25.71 14.25
C ASP A 14 9.09 -24.64 15.32
N GLN A 15 10.31 -24.09 15.40
CA GLN A 15 10.64 -22.97 16.29
C GLN A 15 9.88 -21.69 15.91
N ARG A 16 9.74 -21.39 14.61
CA ARG A 16 8.98 -20.23 14.12
C ARG A 16 7.48 -20.37 14.39
N ASP A 17 6.93 -21.56 14.22
CA ASP A 17 5.52 -21.85 14.47
C ASP A 17 5.17 -21.73 15.97
N SER A 18 6.10 -22.16 16.82
CA SER A 18 6.02 -21.93 18.26
C SER A 18 5.98 -20.43 18.60
N LYS A 19 6.81 -19.60 17.95
CA LYS A 19 6.82 -18.14 18.16
C LYS A 19 5.53 -17.45 17.68
N VAL A 20 4.89 -17.95 16.62
CA VAL A 20 3.57 -17.47 16.19
C VAL A 20 2.51 -17.76 17.26
N SER A 21 2.54 -18.97 17.82
CA SER A 21 1.62 -19.39 18.90
C SER A 21 1.84 -18.59 20.18
N GLU A 22 3.11 -18.32 20.54
CA GLU A 22 3.49 -17.48 21.68
C GLU A 22 2.97 -16.04 21.50
N LEU A 23 3.18 -15.44 20.33
CA LEU A 23 2.68 -14.11 20.01
C LEU A 23 1.15 -14.05 20.06
N ARG A 24 0.46 -15.04 19.48
CA ARG A 24 -1.00 -15.13 19.52
C ARG A 24 -1.52 -15.18 20.95
N THR A 25 -0.88 -15.96 21.81
CA THR A 25 -1.20 -16.07 23.24
C THR A 25 -0.95 -14.74 23.95
N ALA A 26 0.19 -14.09 23.69
CA ALA A 26 0.61 -12.85 24.34
C ALA A 26 -0.28 -11.64 24.01
N ILE A 27 -0.88 -11.61 22.81
CA ILE A 27 -1.86 -10.58 22.40
C ILE A 27 -3.22 -10.83 23.06
N GLY A 28 -3.51 -12.08 23.42
CA GLY A 28 -4.79 -12.46 24.02
C GLY A 28 -5.92 -12.58 22.99
N PRO A 29 -7.16 -12.80 23.46
CA PRO A 29 -8.31 -12.99 22.59
C PRO A 29 -8.61 -11.71 21.80
N LEU A 30 -8.79 -11.85 20.49
CA LEU A 30 -9.21 -10.79 19.58
C LEU A 30 -10.63 -11.08 19.08
N SER A 31 -11.35 -10.03 18.71
CA SER A 31 -12.70 -10.12 18.13
C SER A 31 -12.82 -9.28 16.85
N GLY A 32 -13.90 -9.50 16.10
CA GLY A 32 -14.25 -8.73 14.92
C GLY A 32 -13.13 -8.64 13.88
N ARG A 33 -12.88 -7.43 13.37
CA ARG A 33 -11.86 -7.19 12.34
C ARG A 33 -10.44 -7.43 12.83
N SER A 34 -10.14 -7.20 14.10
CA SER A 34 -8.82 -7.49 14.67
C SER A 34 -8.51 -8.98 14.61
N ALA A 35 -9.47 -9.85 14.93
CA ALA A 35 -9.32 -11.29 14.79
C ALA A 35 -9.11 -11.70 13.33
N LYS A 36 -9.87 -11.09 12.41
CA LYS A 36 -9.77 -11.34 10.97
C LYS A 36 -8.42 -10.90 10.37
N TYR A 37 -7.87 -9.78 10.83
CA TYR A 37 -6.57 -9.25 10.40
C TYR A 37 -5.41 -10.12 10.92
N CYS A 38 -5.48 -10.60 12.16
CA CYS A 38 -4.40 -11.34 12.84
C CYS A 38 -4.31 -12.83 12.45
N THR A 39 -4.20 -13.11 11.15
CA THR A 39 -3.86 -14.44 10.60
C THR A 39 -2.45 -14.86 11.01
N ASP A 40 -2.11 -16.15 10.89
CA ASP A 40 -0.73 -16.62 11.16
C ASP A 40 0.29 -15.94 10.26
N ALA A 41 -0.03 -15.76 8.98
CA ALA A 41 0.82 -15.02 8.05
C ALA A 41 1.02 -13.55 8.49
N CYS A 42 -0.03 -12.92 9.04
CA CYS A 42 0.10 -11.60 9.67
C CYS A 42 1.07 -11.64 10.84
N LEU A 43 0.87 -12.54 11.81
CA LEU A 43 1.74 -12.65 12.98
C LEU A 43 3.21 -12.89 12.60
N ARG A 44 3.46 -13.73 11.58
CA ARG A 44 4.82 -13.95 11.04
C ARG A 44 5.47 -12.68 10.53
N ARG A 45 4.76 -11.80 9.82
CA ARG A 45 5.31 -10.52 9.34
C ARG A 45 5.78 -9.63 10.48
N TYR A 46 5.00 -9.55 11.56
CA TYR A 46 5.37 -8.76 12.74
C TYR A 46 6.56 -9.37 13.49
N LEU A 47 6.62 -10.70 13.58
CA LEU A 47 7.77 -11.41 14.13
C LEU A 47 9.03 -11.16 13.29
N GLU A 48 8.96 -11.35 11.97
CA GLU A 48 10.09 -11.11 11.07
C GLU A 48 10.60 -9.67 11.17
N ALA A 49 9.71 -8.68 11.14
CA ALA A 49 10.06 -7.25 11.28
C ALA A 49 10.72 -6.91 12.62
N ARG A 50 10.62 -7.78 13.62
CA ARG A 50 11.22 -7.62 14.95
C ARG A 50 12.20 -8.74 15.30
N ASN A 51 12.79 -9.37 14.27
CA ASN A 51 13.80 -10.42 14.43
C ASN A 51 13.34 -11.57 15.34
N TRP A 52 12.08 -11.97 15.19
CA TRP A 52 11.41 -13.03 15.96
C TRP A 52 11.35 -12.78 17.48
N ASN A 53 11.49 -11.51 17.91
CA ASN A 53 11.27 -11.12 19.29
C ASN A 53 9.77 -10.87 19.55
N VAL A 54 9.17 -11.71 20.40
CA VAL A 54 7.73 -11.73 20.65
C VAL A 54 7.23 -10.42 21.30
N ASP A 55 7.93 -9.90 22.31
CA ASP A 55 7.50 -8.67 23.00
C ASP A 55 7.50 -7.46 22.07
N LYS A 56 8.56 -7.31 21.26
CA LYS A 56 8.66 -6.23 20.26
C LYS A 56 7.62 -6.38 19.15
N ALA A 57 7.37 -7.61 18.70
CA ALA A 57 6.35 -7.90 17.68
C ALA A 57 4.94 -7.62 18.22
N LYS A 58 4.66 -8.03 19.46
CA LYS A 58 3.41 -7.74 20.18
C LYS A 58 3.16 -6.24 20.23
N LYS A 59 4.13 -5.47 20.74
CA LYS A 59 3.99 -4.01 20.85
C LYS A 59 3.67 -3.36 19.50
N MET A 60 4.40 -3.74 18.45
CA MET A 60 4.18 -3.22 17.09
C MET A 60 2.79 -3.59 16.54
N LEU A 61 2.33 -4.81 16.79
CA LEU A 61 1.01 -5.26 16.35
C LEU A 61 -0.11 -4.57 17.13
N GLU A 62 0.02 -4.39 18.44
CA GLU A 62 -0.93 -3.62 19.25
C GLU A 62 -1.04 -2.16 18.77
N GLU A 63 0.09 -1.52 18.46
CA GLU A 63 0.12 -0.18 17.85
C GLU A 63 -0.62 -0.16 16.50
N THR A 64 -0.46 -1.20 15.69
CA THR A 64 -1.17 -1.30 14.40
C THR A 64 -2.65 -1.57 14.57
N LEU A 65 -3.05 -2.45 15.49
CA LEU A 65 -4.46 -2.70 15.78
C LEU A 65 -5.15 -1.41 16.27
N LYS A 66 -4.48 -0.64 17.13
CA LYS A 66 -4.96 0.69 17.56
C LYS A 66 -5.09 1.65 16.37
N TRP A 67 -4.07 1.72 15.52
CA TRP A 67 -4.10 2.56 14.32
C TRP A 67 -5.23 2.16 13.37
N ARG A 68 -5.44 0.86 13.12
CA ARG A 68 -6.54 0.38 12.25
C ARG A 68 -7.92 0.71 12.83
N LEU A 69 -8.09 0.64 14.16
CA LEU A 69 -9.34 1.03 14.82
C LEU A 69 -9.68 2.51 14.61
N THR A 70 -8.67 3.39 14.58
CA THR A 70 -8.87 4.85 14.42
C THR A 70 -8.85 5.32 12.97
N TYR A 71 -7.89 4.83 12.19
CA TYR A 71 -7.65 5.25 10.80
C TYR A 71 -8.55 4.51 9.81
N LYS A 72 -8.95 3.28 10.15
CA LYS A 72 -9.88 2.44 9.39
C LYS A 72 -9.51 2.31 7.91
N PRO A 73 -8.30 1.84 7.59
CA PRO A 73 -7.83 1.76 6.21
C PRO A 73 -8.75 0.88 5.33
N GLU A 74 -9.40 -0.14 5.90
CA GLU A 74 -10.36 -0.98 5.19
C GLU A 74 -11.72 -0.31 4.87
N GLU A 75 -12.02 0.84 5.48
CA GLU A 75 -13.25 1.60 5.23
C GLU A 75 -13.05 2.69 4.18
N ILE A 76 -11.81 2.97 3.74
CA ILE A 76 -11.56 3.95 2.67
C ILE A 76 -12.15 3.42 1.37
N ARG A 77 -12.91 4.26 0.66
CA ARG A 77 -13.49 3.97 -0.65
C ARG A 77 -12.89 4.84 -1.74
N TRP A 78 -12.91 4.34 -2.96
CA TRP A 78 -12.29 5.00 -4.12
C TRP A 78 -12.79 6.42 -4.31
N HIS A 79 -14.10 6.65 -4.23
CA HIS A 79 -14.69 7.98 -4.45
C HIS A 79 -14.16 9.06 -3.49
N GLU A 80 -13.66 8.69 -2.30
CA GLU A 80 -13.05 9.63 -1.36
C GLU A 80 -11.65 10.10 -1.80
N VAL A 81 -10.95 9.27 -2.57
CA VAL A 81 -9.53 9.47 -2.93
C VAL A 81 -9.28 9.53 -4.43
N ALA A 82 -10.30 9.38 -5.28
CA ALA A 82 -10.17 9.31 -6.73
C ALA A 82 -9.47 10.54 -7.33
N HIS A 83 -9.77 11.73 -6.84
CA HIS A 83 -9.14 12.98 -7.28
C HIS A 83 -7.60 12.99 -7.11
N GLU A 84 -7.08 12.26 -6.12
CA GLU A 84 -5.63 12.11 -5.92
C GLU A 84 -5.01 11.23 -7.03
N GLY A 85 -5.80 10.35 -7.64
CA GLY A 85 -5.38 9.39 -8.65
C GLY A 85 -5.50 9.85 -10.10
N GLU A 86 -6.08 11.03 -10.39
CA GLU A 86 -6.39 11.50 -11.76
C GLU A 86 -5.22 11.40 -12.76
N THR A 87 -3.99 11.59 -12.28
CA THR A 87 -2.77 11.54 -13.10
C THR A 87 -2.05 10.19 -13.11
N GLY A 88 -2.57 9.18 -12.41
CA GLY A 88 -1.92 7.89 -12.28
C GLY A 88 -0.61 7.93 -11.48
N LYS A 89 -0.49 8.88 -10.54
CA LYS A 89 0.70 9.04 -9.68
C LYS A 89 0.99 7.83 -8.80
N VAL A 90 -0.05 7.08 -8.43
CA VAL A 90 0.06 5.74 -7.86
C VAL A 90 -1.07 4.92 -8.45
N SER A 91 -0.77 3.71 -8.91
CA SER A 91 -1.76 2.79 -9.50
C SER A 91 -1.36 1.34 -9.27
N ARG A 92 -2.32 0.42 -9.21
CA ARG A 92 -2.06 -1.02 -9.31
C ARG A 92 -1.92 -1.39 -10.79
N ALA A 93 -0.89 -2.17 -11.12
CA ALA A 93 -0.75 -2.72 -12.46
C ALA A 93 -1.81 -3.79 -12.74
N ASN A 94 -2.10 -4.01 -14.02
CA ASN A 94 -2.92 -5.12 -14.51
C ASN A 94 -2.10 -6.40 -14.78
N PHE A 95 -0.78 -6.35 -14.56
CA PHE A 95 0.14 -7.49 -14.66
C PHE A 95 0.75 -7.83 -13.30
N HIS A 96 1.37 -9.01 -13.24
CA HIS A 96 2.06 -9.51 -12.06
C HIS A 96 3.54 -9.71 -12.35
N ASP A 97 4.34 -9.85 -11.31
CA ASP A 97 5.67 -10.40 -11.47
C ASP A 97 5.64 -11.93 -11.56
N HIS A 98 6.78 -12.56 -11.85
CA HIS A 98 6.93 -14.01 -12.01
C HIS A 98 6.52 -14.83 -10.78
N GLN A 99 6.35 -14.20 -9.60
CA GLN A 99 5.88 -14.85 -8.38
C GLN A 99 4.38 -14.61 -8.13
N GLY A 100 3.66 -14.03 -9.10
CA GLY A 100 2.24 -13.70 -8.98
C GLY A 100 1.97 -12.56 -8.01
N ARG A 101 2.97 -11.73 -7.67
CA ARG A 101 2.78 -10.61 -6.75
C ARG A 101 2.12 -9.45 -7.48
N THR A 102 1.15 -8.81 -6.83
CA THR A 102 0.59 -7.54 -7.31
C THR A 102 1.70 -6.51 -7.44
N VAL A 103 1.63 -5.71 -8.49
CA VAL A 103 2.60 -4.66 -8.75
C VAL A 103 1.97 -3.29 -8.48
N LEU A 104 2.57 -2.51 -7.58
CA LEU A 104 2.25 -1.10 -7.42
C LEU A 104 3.19 -0.26 -8.26
N ILE A 105 2.63 0.68 -9.00
CA ILE A 105 3.35 1.62 -9.83
C ILE A 105 3.21 3.00 -9.20
N MET A 106 4.33 3.69 -9.00
CA MET A 106 4.38 5.02 -8.41
C MET A 106 5.18 5.95 -9.31
N ARG A 107 4.57 7.08 -9.66
CA ARG A 107 5.14 8.11 -10.53
C ARG A 107 5.20 9.44 -9.78
N PRO A 108 6.23 9.69 -8.96
CA PRO A 108 6.35 10.95 -8.22
C PRO A 108 6.45 12.20 -9.11
N GLY A 109 6.75 12.05 -10.41
CA GLY A 109 6.65 13.14 -11.39
C GLY A 109 5.21 13.56 -11.76
N MET A 110 4.21 12.75 -11.41
CA MET A 110 2.80 12.97 -11.75
C MET A 110 1.99 13.54 -10.59
N GLN A 111 2.64 14.12 -9.57
CA GLN A 111 1.93 14.71 -8.42
C GLN A 111 1.00 15.84 -8.88
N ASN A 112 -0.29 15.71 -8.57
CA ASN A 112 -1.36 16.61 -9.01
C ASN A 112 -1.97 17.45 -7.88
N THR A 113 -1.82 17.03 -6.63
CA THR A 113 -2.41 17.71 -5.46
C THR A 113 -1.34 18.12 -4.44
N LYS A 114 -1.75 18.92 -3.45
CA LYS A 114 -0.88 19.39 -2.36
C LYS A 114 -1.27 18.86 -0.97
N SER A 115 -2.44 18.23 -0.83
CA SER A 115 -2.93 17.77 0.47
C SER A 115 -2.13 16.57 0.95
N ALA A 116 -1.29 16.76 1.97
CA ALA A 116 -0.49 15.70 2.56
C ALA A 116 -1.35 14.52 3.05
N GLU A 117 -2.45 14.85 3.74
CA GLU A 117 -3.38 13.88 4.30
C GLU A 117 -4.06 13.05 3.20
N ASN A 118 -4.59 13.69 2.16
CA ASN A 118 -5.25 12.97 1.07
C ASN A 118 -4.26 12.11 0.28
N ASN A 119 -3.03 12.58 0.07
CA ASN A 119 -1.98 11.79 -0.58
C ASN A 119 -1.64 10.52 0.22
N ILE A 120 -1.55 10.64 1.55
CA ILE A 120 -1.33 9.49 2.44
C ILE A 120 -2.55 8.56 2.41
N ARG A 121 -3.78 9.11 2.46
CA ARG A 121 -5.02 8.34 2.38
C ARG A 121 -5.15 7.56 1.08
N HIS A 122 -4.83 8.19 -0.05
CA HIS A 122 -4.78 7.55 -1.37
C HIS A 122 -3.73 6.44 -1.45
N LEU A 123 -2.52 6.65 -0.92
CA LEU A 123 -1.51 5.60 -0.87
C LEU A 123 -1.96 4.42 0.00
N VAL A 124 -2.51 4.69 1.18
CA VAL A 124 -3.01 3.62 2.07
C VAL A 124 -4.16 2.85 1.41
N TYR A 125 -5.08 3.53 0.72
CA TYR A 125 -6.13 2.89 -0.06
C TYR A 125 -5.54 1.91 -1.09
N LEU A 126 -4.57 2.35 -1.89
CA LEU A 126 -3.96 1.51 -2.92
C LEU A 126 -3.11 0.37 -2.33
N LEU A 127 -2.55 0.54 -1.12
CA LEU A 127 -1.89 -0.54 -0.40
C LEU A 127 -2.88 -1.61 0.05
N GLU A 128 -3.99 -1.24 0.70
CA GLU A 128 -5.02 -2.21 1.09
C GLU A 128 -5.62 -2.90 -0.15
N ASN A 129 -5.87 -2.15 -1.23
CA ASN A 129 -6.35 -2.68 -2.50
C ASN A 129 -5.36 -3.71 -3.11
N ALA A 130 -4.06 -3.40 -3.12
CA ALA A 130 -3.03 -4.33 -3.58
C ALA A 130 -2.97 -5.59 -2.70
N ILE A 131 -3.04 -5.43 -1.37
CA ILE A 131 -3.05 -6.57 -0.42
C ILE A 131 -4.26 -7.48 -0.66
N MET A 132 -5.45 -6.90 -0.88
CA MET A 132 -6.67 -7.65 -1.17
C MET A 132 -6.62 -8.42 -2.50
N ASN A 133 -5.67 -8.11 -3.37
CA ASN A 133 -5.50 -8.72 -4.69
C ASN A 133 -4.22 -9.55 -4.82
N LEU A 134 -3.52 -9.80 -3.72
CA LEU A 134 -2.45 -10.80 -3.68
C LEU A 134 -3.03 -12.20 -3.93
N ALA A 135 -2.26 -13.03 -4.64
CA ALA A 135 -2.55 -14.45 -4.79
C ALA A 135 -2.56 -15.16 -3.42
N GLU A 136 -3.26 -16.29 -3.33
CA GLU A 136 -3.30 -17.08 -2.10
C GLU A 136 -1.89 -17.49 -1.66
N GLY A 137 -1.59 -17.31 -0.37
CA GLY A 137 -0.27 -17.57 0.20
C GLY A 137 0.79 -16.51 -0.09
N GLN A 138 0.49 -15.48 -0.89
CA GLN A 138 1.38 -14.35 -1.13
C GLN A 138 1.13 -13.23 -0.12
N GLU A 139 2.21 -12.68 0.45
CA GLU A 139 2.13 -11.62 1.46
C GLU A 139 2.84 -10.33 1.03
N GLN A 140 3.55 -10.36 -0.08
CA GLN A 140 4.38 -9.26 -0.56
C GLN A 140 3.98 -8.78 -1.94
N MET A 141 4.23 -7.49 -2.18
CA MET A 141 3.99 -6.80 -3.44
C MET A 141 5.30 -6.25 -4.01
N SER A 142 5.34 -6.11 -5.33
CA SER A 142 6.46 -5.51 -6.07
C SER A 142 6.15 -4.06 -6.42
N TRP A 143 7.16 -3.20 -6.38
CA TRP A 143 7.00 -1.77 -6.62
C TRP A 143 7.83 -1.35 -7.83
N LEU A 144 7.20 -0.62 -8.76
CA LEU A 144 7.86 0.06 -9.87
C LEU A 144 7.72 1.57 -9.64
N ILE A 145 8.85 2.26 -9.50
CA ILE A 145 8.88 3.69 -9.18
C ILE A 145 9.53 4.42 -10.33
N ASP A 146 8.72 5.06 -11.18
CA ASP A 146 9.17 5.82 -12.34
C ASP A 146 9.42 7.29 -11.96
N PHE A 147 10.69 7.69 -12.01
CA PHE A 147 11.09 9.07 -11.70
C PHE A 147 10.98 10.03 -12.90
N THR A 148 10.43 9.60 -14.03
CA THR A 148 10.16 10.49 -15.15
C THR A 148 9.27 11.66 -14.71
N GLY A 149 9.67 12.88 -15.04
CA GLY A 149 8.98 14.11 -14.62
C GLY A 149 9.23 14.54 -13.18
N PHE A 150 9.99 13.78 -12.38
CA PHE A 150 10.33 14.18 -11.01
C PHE A 150 11.12 15.49 -10.99
N SER A 151 10.61 16.47 -10.23
CA SER A 151 11.23 17.77 -10.02
C SER A 151 10.90 18.28 -8.61
N LEU A 152 11.51 19.40 -8.19
CA LEU A 152 11.15 20.06 -6.93
C LEU A 152 9.66 20.45 -6.89
N ASN A 153 9.06 20.81 -8.03
CA ASN A 153 7.64 21.17 -8.12
C ASN A 153 6.69 19.99 -7.95
N THR A 154 7.11 18.78 -8.31
CA THR A 154 6.30 17.55 -8.18
C THR A 154 6.66 16.76 -6.92
N SER A 155 7.72 17.17 -6.21
CA SER A 155 8.16 16.53 -4.98
C SER A 155 7.18 16.76 -3.83
N ILE A 156 6.91 15.71 -3.05
CA ILE A 156 6.19 15.86 -1.79
C ILE A 156 7.09 16.51 -0.73
N PRO A 157 6.54 17.28 0.22
CA PRO A 157 7.33 17.81 1.33
C PRO A 157 7.99 16.68 2.12
N ILE A 158 9.20 16.90 2.63
CA ILE A 158 9.98 15.92 3.40
C ILE A 158 9.18 15.35 4.59
N LYS A 159 8.35 16.19 5.23
CA LYS A 159 7.45 15.75 6.30
C LYS A 159 6.49 14.65 5.83
N VAL A 160 5.84 14.84 4.67
CA VAL A 160 4.92 13.86 4.09
C VAL A 160 5.65 12.57 3.75
N ALA A 161 6.86 12.65 3.18
CA ALA A 161 7.68 11.48 2.92
C ALA A 161 8.01 10.70 4.21
N ARG A 162 8.31 11.40 5.32
CA ARG A 162 8.54 10.78 6.63
C ARG A 162 7.28 10.13 7.20
N ASP A 163 6.12 10.76 7.04
CA ASP A 163 4.84 10.21 7.52
C ASP A 163 4.48 8.93 6.74
N ILE A 164 4.71 8.91 5.41
CA ILE A 164 4.56 7.70 4.58
C ILE A 164 5.50 6.59 5.06
N VAL A 165 6.78 6.89 5.26
CA VAL A 165 7.76 5.90 5.75
C VAL A 165 7.36 5.37 7.13
N TYR A 166 6.88 6.23 8.02
CA TYR A 166 6.40 5.83 9.34
C TYR A 166 5.23 4.85 9.25
N ILE A 167 4.23 5.12 8.40
CA ILE A 167 3.09 4.22 8.17
C ILE A 167 3.56 2.88 7.59
N LEU A 168 4.41 2.90 6.56
CA LEU A 168 4.90 1.68 5.91
C LEU A 168 5.71 0.80 6.87
N GLN A 169 6.63 1.39 7.64
CA GLN A 169 7.47 0.65 8.59
C GLN A 169 6.72 0.22 9.86
N GLY A 170 5.69 0.97 10.26
CA GLY A 170 4.93 0.75 11.48
C GLY A 170 3.76 -0.22 11.31
N HIS A 171 3.04 -0.12 10.18
CA HIS A 171 1.73 -0.76 10.01
C HIS A 171 1.65 -1.73 8.81
N TYR A 172 2.66 -1.71 7.93
CA TYR A 172 2.78 -2.62 6.78
C TYR A 172 4.10 -3.41 6.79
N PRO A 173 4.50 -4.04 7.91
CA PRO A 173 5.76 -4.78 7.98
C PRO A 173 5.81 -5.89 6.95
N GLU A 174 6.98 -6.09 6.35
CA GLU A 174 7.27 -7.19 5.43
C GLU A 174 6.35 -7.29 4.20
N ARG A 175 5.65 -6.21 3.82
CA ARG A 175 4.83 -6.15 2.59
C ARG A 175 5.63 -5.89 1.31
N LEU A 176 6.80 -5.27 1.40
CA LEU A 176 7.65 -5.02 0.22
C LEU A 176 8.44 -6.28 -0.14
N ALA A 177 8.29 -6.76 -1.36
CA ALA A 177 9.10 -7.83 -1.93
C ALA A 177 10.37 -7.27 -2.61
N VAL A 178 10.17 -6.30 -3.51
CA VAL A 178 11.22 -5.60 -4.26
C VAL A 178 10.69 -4.23 -4.69
N ALA A 179 11.58 -3.22 -4.74
CA ALA A 179 11.27 -1.91 -5.29
C ALA A 179 12.29 -1.57 -6.39
N PHE A 180 11.81 -1.37 -7.61
CA PHE A 180 12.61 -0.91 -8.73
C PHE A 180 12.46 0.60 -8.88
N LEU A 181 13.57 1.32 -8.70
CA LEU A 181 13.67 2.75 -8.97
C LEU A 181 14.11 2.91 -10.43
N CYS A 182 13.17 3.29 -11.28
CA CYS A 182 13.33 3.35 -12.71
C CYS A 182 13.70 4.77 -13.13
N ASN A 183 14.86 4.88 -13.78
CA ASN A 183 15.44 6.14 -14.25
C ASN A 183 15.50 7.26 -13.18
N PRO A 184 15.91 6.99 -11.92
CA PRO A 184 16.00 8.03 -10.90
C PRO A 184 17.05 9.08 -11.28
N PRO A 185 16.83 10.37 -10.98
CA PRO A 185 17.83 11.38 -11.23
C PRO A 185 19.05 11.14 -10.34
N LYS A 186 20.25 11.49 -10.81
CA LYS A 186 21.52 11.23 -10.07
C LYS A 186 21.52 11.78 -8.65
N ILE A 187 20.83 12.90 -8.40
CA ILE A 187 20.66 13.48 -7.07
C ILE A 187 19.94 12.52 -6.11
N PHE A 188 18.98 11.73 -6.61
CA PHE A 188 18.26 10.74 -5.82
C PHE A 188 19.15 9.57 -5.39
N GLU A 189 20.10 9.13 -6.23
CA GLU A 189 21.06 8.10 -5.83
C GLU A 189 21.93 8.55 -4.65
N ALA A 190 22.38 9.81 -4.67
CA ALA A 190 23.12 10.40 -3.58
C ALA A 190 22.27 10.47 -2.29
N PHE A 191 21.01 10.90 -2.42
CA PHE A 191 20.06 10.91 -1.32
C PHE A 191 19.81 9.50 -0.76
N TYR A 192 19.58 8.51 -1.62
CA TYR A 192 19.34 7.13 -1.20
C TYR A 192 20.55 6.54 -0.46
N LYS A 193 21.78 6.85 -0.89
CA LYS A 193 23.00 6.43 -0.15
C LYS A 193 23.00 6.93 1.29
N ALA A 194 22.49 8.15 1.55
CA ALA A 194 22.36 8.68 2.90
C ALA A 194 21.20 8.00 3.67
N VAL A 195 20.03 7.84 3.04
CA VAL A 195 18.85 7.22 3.67
C VAL A 195 19.06 5.73 3.97
N LYS A 196 19.86 5.04 3.17
CA LYS A 196 20.15 3.60 3.31
C LYS A 196 20.66 3.23 4.71
N TYR A 197 21.39 4.12 5.39
CA TYR A 197 21.87 3.88 6.76
C TYR A 197 20.75 3.81 7.81
N PHE A 198 19.57 4.33 7.51
CA PHE A 198 18.39 4.28 8.37
C PHE A 198 17.43 3.13 8.01
N LEU A 199 17.69 2.41 6.91
CA LEU A 199 16.93 1.23 6.53
C LEU A 199 17.58 -0.02 7.16
N ASP A 200 16.75 -0.96 7.60
CA ASP A 200 17.27 -2.27 7.96
C ASP A 200 17.92 -2.93 6.72
N PRO A 201 18.94 -3.80 6.90
CA PRO A 201 19.66 -4.40 5.78
C PRO A 201 18.77 -5.18 4.80
N LYS A 202 17.69 -5.83 5.28
CA LYS A 202 16.76 -6.61 4.44
C LYS A 202 16.00 -5.67 3.52
N THR A 203 15.48 -4.56 4.03
CA THR A 203 14.80 -3.53 3.23
C THR A 203 15.75 -2.87 2.22
N ALA A 204 16.97 -2.53 2.62
CA ALA A 204 17.94 -1.91 1.72
C ALA A 204 18.32 -2.80 0.52
N GLN A 205 18.31 -4.14 0.70
CA GLN A 205 18.58 -5.11 -0.37
C GLN A 205 17.44 -5.25 -1.38
N LYS A 206 16.21 -4.91 -0.97
CA LYS A 206 15.00 -4.98 -1.82
C LYS A 206 14.92 -3.82 -2.82
N VAL A 207 15.65 -2.73 -2.61
CA VAL A 207 15.68 -1.58 -3.53
C VAL A 207 16.70 -1.81 -4.65
N LYS A 208 16.24 -1.71 -5.90
CA LYS A 208 17.02 -1.91 -7.11
C LYS A 208 16.95 -0.66 -7.98
N PHE A 209 18.10 -0.19 -8.47
CA PHE A 209 18.15 0.91 -9.42
C PHE A 209 18.17 0.33 -10.83
N VAL A 210 17.31 0.86 -11.71
CA VAL A 210 17.12 0.35 -13.08
C VAL A 210 17.24 1.51 -14.05
N TYR A 211 18.08 1.34 -15.07
CA TYR A 211 18.26 2.32 -16.13
C TYR A 211 17.94 1.66 -17.48
N PRO A 212 16.96 2.17 -18.25
CA PRO A 212 16.51 1.53 -19.51
C PRO A 212 17.62 1.26 -20.54
N LYS A 213 18.69 2.06 -20.53
CA LYS A 213 19.83 1.90 -21.47
C LYS A 213 20.92 0.94 -20.95
N ASN A 214 20.79 0.40 -19.76
CA ASN A 214 21.76 -0.48 -19.13
C ASN A 214 21.31 -1.94 -19.28
N LYS A 215 22.14 -2.79 -19.92
CA LYS A 215 21.80 -4.19 -20.20
C LYS A 215 21.53 -5.00 -18.92
N ASP A 216 22.35 -4.85 -17.89
CA ASP A 216 22.18 -5.58 -16.63
C ASP A 216 20.88 -5.20 -15.91
N SER A 217 20.46 -3.92 -16.03
CA SER A 217 19.17 -3.45 -15.53
C SER A 217 18.01 -4.14 -16.25
N MET A 218 18.11 -4.31 -17.58
CA MET A 218 17.08 -4.98 -18.36
C MET A 218 17.03 -6.48 -18.06
N GLU A 219 18.17 -7.16 -17.96
CA GLU A 219 18.23 -8.56 -17.54
C GLU A 219 17.70 -8.77 -16.12
N LEU A 220 17.97 -7.82 -15.22
CA LEU A 220 17.37 -7.83 -13.88
C LEU A 220 15.84 -7.72 -13.96
N MET A 221 15.29 -6.77 -14.72
CA MET A 221 13.84 -6.62 -14.89
C MET A 221 13.21 -7.89 -15.47
N LYS A 222 13.82 -8.48 -16.51
CA LYS A 222 13.41 -9.76 -17.10
C LYS A 222 13.40 -10.92 -16.10
N SER A 223 14.28 -10.91 -15.11
CA SER A 223 14.27 -11.97 -14.08
C SER A 223 13.04 -11.90 -13.16
N TYR A 224 12.37 -10.74 -13.09
CA TYR A 224 11.19 -10.52 -12.25
C TYR A 224 9.88 -10.44 -13.04
N PHE A 225 9.89 -9.97 -14.28
CA PHE A 225 8.67 -9.69 -15.03
C PHE A 225 8.71 -10.31 -16.43
N ASP A 226 7.54 -10.68 -16.93
CA ASP A 226 7.38 -11.03 -18.35
C ASP A 226 7.57 -9.75 -19.18
N VAL A 227 8.42 -9.84 -20.20
CA VAL A 227 8.77 -8.71 -21.06
C VAL A 227 7.57 -8.25 -21.86
N GLU A 228 6.68 -9.17 -22.26
CA GLU A 228 5.53 -8.84 -23.07
C GLU A 228 4.47 -8.06 -22.30
N ASP A 229 4.35 -8.32 -20.99
CA ASP A 229 3.43 -7.62 -20.10
C ASP A 229 4.06 -6.33 -19.52
N LEU A 230 5.38 -6.31 -19.33
CA LEU A 230 6.08 -5.20 -18.70
C LEU A 230 6.06 -3.96 -19.62
N PRO A 231 5.63 -2.79 -19.12
CA PRO A 231 5.57 -1.58 -19.94
C PRO A 231 6.94 -1.10 -20.45
N GLY A 232 6.95 -0.47 -21.62
CA GLY A 232 8.19 0.04 -22.25
C GLY A 232 9.00 1.02 -21.39
N GLU A 233 8.35 1.85 -20.57
CA GLU A 233 9.02 2.74 -19.60
C GLU A 233 9.82 1.98 -18.53
N PHE A 234 9.49 0.71 -18.31
CA PHE A 234 10.19 -0.21 -17.40
C PHE A 234 11.09 -1.21 -18.13
N GLY A 235 11.21 -1.12 -19.46
CA GLY A 235 12.12 -1.93 -20.27
C GLY A 235 11.49 -3.18 -20.91
N GLY A 236 10.16 -3.28 -20.96
CA GLY A 236 9.47 -4.34 -21.69
C GLY A 236 8.86 -3.91 -23.03
N ASN A 237 7.96 -4.74 -23.56
CA ASN A 237 7.25 -4.55 -24.82
C ASN A 237 5.77 -4.18 -24.62
N GLY A 238 5.29 -4.26 -23.38
CA GLY A 238 3.91 -3.93 -23.01
C GLY A 238 3.62 -2.44 -23.09
N THR A 239 2.33 -2.11 -23.01
CA THR A 239 1.86 -0.73 -22.92
C THR A 239 1.15 -0.52 -21.60
N LEU A 240 1.43 0.63 -20.98
CA LEU A 240 0.72 1.07 -19.79
C LEU A 240 0.24 2.49 -20.01
N LYS A 241 -0.98 2.61 -20.52
CA LYS A 241 -1.68 3.87 -20.55
C LYS A 241 -2.58 3.91 -19.33
N TYR A 242 -2.29 4.81 -18.40
CA TYR A 242 -3.21 5.06 -17.29
C TYR A 242 -4.46 5.72 -17.84
N ASP A 243 -5.60 5.04 -17.71
CA ASP A 243 -6.93 5.57 -17.95
C ASP A 243 -7.65 5.68 -16.61
N HIS A 244 -7.97 6.91 -16.19
CA HIS A 244 -8.53 7.16 -14.88
C HIS A 244 -9.94 6.57 -14.73
N GLU A 245 -10.73 6.54 -15.79
CA GLU A 245 -12.10 6.03 -15.75
C GLU A 245 -12.08 4.49 -15.65
N GLU A 246 -11.24 3.84 -16.46
CA GLU A 246 -11.06 2.38 -16.39
C GLU A 246 -10.50 1.97 -15.03
N PHE A 247 -9.48 2.68 -14.53
CA PHE A 247 -8.92 2.42 -13.22
C PHE A 247 -9.96 2.64 -12.11
N SER A 248 -10.77 3.69 -12.22
CA SER A 248 -11.85 3.96 -11.26
C SER A 248 -12.90 2.87 -11.22
N ARG A 249 -13.26 2.30 -12.38
CA ARG A 249 -14.19 1.16 -12.46
C ARG A 249 -13.62 -0.07 -11.74
N LEU A 250 -12.33 -0.36 -11.95
CA LEU A 250 -11.63 -1.45 -11.27
C LEU A 250 -11.58 -1.23 -9.74
N MET A 251 -11.29 -0.02 -9.30
CA MET A 251 -11.26 0.32 -7.87
C MET A 251 -12.65 0.20 -7.22
N ALA A 252 -13.72 0.57 -7.93
CA ALA A 252 -15.08 0.37 -7.44
C ALA A 252 -15.46 -1.12 -7.30
N GLU A 253 -15.02 -1.98 -8.22
CA GLU A 253 -15.20 -3.44 -8.09
C GLU A 253 -14.44 -3.99 -6.87
N ASP A 254 -13.21 -3.51 -6.65
CA ASP A 254 -12.40 -3.88 -5.49
C ASP A 254 -12.96 -3.35 -4.17
N ASP A 255 -13.63 -2.19 -4.15
CA ASP A 255 -14.33 -1.68 -2.98
C ASP A 255 -15.41 -2.66 -2.52
N VAL A 256 -16.22 -3.18 -3.46
CA VAL A 256 -17.25 -4.19 -3.18
C VAL A 256 -16.62 -5.47 -2.61
N LYS A 257 -15.54 -5.95 -3.23
CA LYS A 257 -14.78 -7.10 -2.75
C LYS A 257 -14.25 -6.88 -1.33
N THR A 258 -13.69 -5.70 -1.06
CA THR A 258 -13.12 -5.31 0.22
C THR A 258 -14.20 -5.20 1.30
N ALA A 259 -15.32 -4.54 0.99
CA ALA A 259 -16.47 -4.44 1.89
C ALA A 259 -17.03 -5.82 2.27
N LYS A 260 -17.23 -6.69 1.28
CA LYS A 260 -17.66 -8.08 1.50
C LYS A 260 -16.66 -8.84 2.37
N PHE A 261 -15.36 -8.69 2.12
CA PHE A 261 -14.35 -9.33 2.94
C PHE A 261 -14.40 -8.81 4.38
N TRP A 262 -14.48 -7.51 4.61
CA TRP A 262 -14.46 -6.95 5.97
C TRP A 262 -15.81 -6.98 6.69
N GLY A 263 -16.88 -7.44 6.03
CA GLY A 263 -18.23 -7.41 6.58
C GLY A 263 -18.72 -5.99 6.81
N ILE A 264 -18.42 -5.08 5.88
CA ILE A 264 -18.88 -3.70 5.89
C ILE A 264 -20.20 -3.66 5.13
N ASP A 265 -21.26 -3.19 5.79
CA ASP A 265 -22.57 -2.99 5.17
C ASP A 265 -22.50 -1.78 4.22
N ASP A 266 -22.07 -2.02 2.99
CA ASP A 266 -22.12 -0.99 1.94
C ASP A 266 -23.57 -0.84 1.46
N LYS A 267 -24.20 0.31 1.79
CA LYS A 267 -25.32 0.78 0.97
C LYS A 267 -24.74 1.14 -0.41
N PRO A 268 -25.22 0.55 -1.51
CA PRO A 268 -24.65 0.84 -2.82
C PRO A 268 -24.82 2.32 -3.13
N TYR A 269 -23.70 3.02 -3.32
CA TYR A 269 -23.70 4.34 -3.95
C TYR A 269 -23.97 4.11 -5.43
N HIS A 270 -25.20 4.41 -5.87
CA HIS A 270 -25.51 4.49 -7.27
C HIS A 270 -24.68 5.62 -7.88
N ILE A 271 -23.72 5.27 -8.74
CA ILE A 271 -23.16 6.21 -9.70
C ILE A 271 -24.33 6.62 -10.61
N ALA A 272 -24.91 7.79 -10.33
CA ALA A 272 -25.90 8.37 -11.21
C ALA A 272 -25.18 8.72 -12.52
N ASN A 273 -25.40 7.90 -13.56
CA ASN A 273 -25.07 8.30 -14.93
C ASN A 273 -25.78 9.63 -15.21
N GLY A 274 -24.98 10.63 -15.61
CA GLY A 274 -25.44 11.98 -15.87
C GLY A 274 -26.55 12.01 -16.91
N ASN A 275 -27.71 12.50 -16.48
CA ASN A 275 -28.50 13.53 -17.16
C ASN A 275 -29.77 13.77 -16.34
N GLY A 276 -29.73 14.77 -15.47
CA GLY A 276 -30.88 15.23 -14.71
C GLY A 276 -30.56 16.55 -14.05
N HIS A 277 -31.06 17.64 -14.61
CA HIS A 277 -31.04 18.94 -13.97
C HIS A 277 -31.74 18.80 -12.60
N SER A 278 -31.03 19.08 -11.51
CA SER A 278 -31.64 19.19 -10.19
C SER A 278 -31.59 20.65 -9.76
N ALA A 279 -32.77 21.25 -9.67
CA ALA A 279 -32.99 22.59 -9.15
C ALA A 279 -32.53 22.67 -7.70
N ALA A 280 -31.94 23.81 -7.33
CA ALA A 280 -31.54 24.11 -5.96
C ALA A 280 -32.78 24.18 -5.06
N GLU A 281 -32.83 23.35 -4.02
CA GLU A 281 -33.81 23.46 -2.96
C GLU A 281 -33.24 24.38 -1.87
N VAL A 282 -33.91 25.52 -1.69
CA VAL A 282 -33.54 26.60 -0.77
C VAL A 282 -33.86 26.19 0.66
N ALA A 283 -32.88 26.28 1.56
CA ALA A 283 -33.06 26.05 2.98
C ALA A 283 -33.99 27.12 3.62
N PRO A 284 -34.90 26.75 4.55
CA PRO A 284 -35.76 27.72 5.20
C PRO A 284 -35.00 28.54 6.25
N GLU A 285 -35.33 29.84 6.32
CA GLU A 285 -34.77 30.84 7.23
C GLU A 285 -35.05 30.49 8.71
N PRO A 286 -34.09 30.71 9.65
CA PRO A 286 -34.33 30.47 11.07
C PRO A 286 -35.18 31.59 11.71
N ALA A 287 -36.20 31.18 12.47
CA ALA A 287 -37.10 32.06 13.21
C ALA A 287 -36.37 32.85 14.32
N ALA A 288 -36.71 34.14 14.45
CA ALA A 288 -36.14 35.06 15.43
C ALA A 288 -36.57 34.75 16.89
N PRO A 289 -35.75 35.05 17.91
CA PRO A 289 -36.08 34.75 19.31
C PRO A 289 -37.08 35.75 19.90
N ILE A 290 -38.07 35.23 20.62
CA ILE A 290 -39.04 35.98 21.42
C ILE A 290 -38.34 36.51 22.68
N ALA A 291 -38.26 37.83 22.82
CA ALA A 291 -37.77 38.48 24.04
C ALA A 291 -38.81 38.39 25.16
N GLN A 292 -38.45 37.74 26.26
CA GLN A 292 -39.19 37.78 27.52
C GLN A 292 -38.98 39.14 28.20
N ARG A 293 -40.06 39.87 28.46
CA ARG A 293 -40.07 41.02 29.38
C ARG A 293 -39.97 40.51 30.82
N VAL A 294 -38.95 40.95 31.54
CA VAL A 294 -38.94 40.95 33.01
C VAL A 294 -39.14 42.40 33.44
N SER A 295 -40.03 42.57 34.43
CA SER A 295 -40.44 43.79 35.10
C SER A 295 -39.30 44.74 35.48
#